data_AF-A0A7V2QBV1-F1
#
_entry.id   AF-A0A7V2QBV1-F1
#
_cell.length_a   1.000
_cell.length_b   1.000
_cell.length_c   1.000
_cell.angle_alpha   90.00
_cell.angle_beta   90.00
_cell.angle_gamma   90.00
#
_symmetry.space_group_name_H-M   'P 1'
#
loop_
_entity.id
_entity.type
_entity.pdbx_description
1 polymer ?
#
loop_
_entity_poly.entity_id
_entity_poly.type
_entity_poly.pdbx_seq_one_letter_code
_entity_poly.pdbx_strand_id
1 'polypeptide(L)'
;MPKLTRHYDLELTTLSPLHIGSGRELLRDYDFVARDRRTWRIDEDALLDAALGEGEFDEALLRRPAAELLQPSDFGPDSKLFRYTIPGTPSAASPGSKVVEQIKNVFDQPYLPGSSLKGALRTLLAWGIHDAEKRKPNLTHLDGRSKRPAHTIEQGLFGQGPNSDWLRALRVRDSVPLSAGDHLALHTVRVYPTAGRDGSGLDVDVEAIKPDTTLRAQITLENYGFESAEAAKLGWQGQRRWIKELPLLGKKYAQQRLLTEAAYFKSHGGPAGALRFYDELVNRLLNLPEDTFLLQVGWGAGWETKTLGSSLLRQDDGQFERLLSKYRMTKEQNRLPGDPFPRSRHLALVNGRPALPMGWIQVRISGLEATPVSESLPKPEGAAPGQRTGRLKKFFSGKGFGFIQPDGGGRDIFVHASGLVGPATELREGQRLSFDVEQAAKGPRAINARVIK
;
A
#
# COMPACT_ATOMS: atom_id res chain seq x y z
N MET A 1 3.35 6.02 37.93
CA MET A 1 2.72 4.90 37.19
C MET A 1 3.21 4.95 35.75
N PRO A 2 3.55 3.81 35.11
CA PRO A 2 3.84 3.81 33.68
C PRO A 2 2.64 4.37 32.92
N LYS A 3 2.87 5.13 31.85
CA LYS A 3 1.78 5.65 31.02
C LYS A 3 1.00 4.46 30.43
N LEU A 4 -0.27 4.33 30.81
CA LEU A 4 -1.20 3.30 30.35
C LEU A 4 -1.27 3.23 28.82
N THR A 5 -1.07 4.36 28.14
CA THR A 5 -1.01 4.47 26.68
C THR A 5 0.21 5.23 26.20
N ARG A 6 0.67 4.92 24.99
CA ARG A 6 1.68 5.69 24.24
C ARG A 6 1.09 6.15 22.92
N HIS A 7 1.39 7.38 22.54
CA HIS A 7 0.89 8.01 21.31
C HIS A 7 2.04 8.12 20.31
N TYR A 8 1.73 7.88 19.03
CA TYR A 8 2.66 7.99 17.92
C TYR A 8 1.99 8.78 16.80
N ASP A 9 2.64 9.84 16.37
CA ASP A 9 2.12 10.66 15.28
C ASP A 9 2.50 10.05 13.94
N LEU A 10 1.54 10.09 13.01
CA LEU A 10 1.70 9.59 11.66
C LEU A 10 1.67 10.75 10.68
N GLU A 11 2.62 10.73 9.75
CA GLU A 11 2.54 11.48 8.50
C GLU A 11 2.38 10.50 7.35
N LEU A 12 1.32 10.70 6.58
CA LEU A 12 0.86 9.81 5.52
C LEU A 12 0.84 10.59 4.22
N THR A 13 1.92 10.51 3.45
CA THR A 13 2.04 11.23 2.18
C THR A 13 1.55 10.34 1.04
N THR A 14 0.55 10.78 0.28
CA THR A 14 0.09 10.09 -0.92
C THR A 14 1.16 10.13 -2.00
N LEU A 15 1.50 8.98 -2.59
CA LEU A 15 2.44 8.86 -3.71
C LEU A 15 1.69 8.67 -5.03
N SER A 16 0.43 8.26 -4.96
CA SER A 16 -0.48 8.16 -6.09
C SER A 16 -1.91 8.53 -5.65
N PRO A 17 -2.85 8.72 -6.58
CA PRO A 17 -4.20 9.12 -6.21
C PRO A 17 -4.82 8.10 -5.25
N LEU A 18 -5.35 8.59 -4.13
CA LEU A 18 -5.88 7.77 -3.06
C LEU A 18 -7.40 7.91 -3.01
N HIS A 19 -8.10 6.82 -3.35
CA HIS A 19 -9.55 6.72 -3.23
C HIS A 19 -9.96 5.73 -2.14
N ILE A 20 -10.84 6.19 -1.26
CA ILE A 20 -11.58 5.40 -0.27
C ILE A 20 -13.04 5.79 -0.42
N GLY A 21 -13.84 4.89 -0.99
CA GLY A 21 -15.23 5.19 -1.29
C GLY A 21 -16.09 5.41 -0.05
N SER A 22 -17.00 6.38 -0.11
CA SER A 22 -18.09 6.53 0.88
C SER A 22 -19.17 5.46 0.71
N GLY A 23 -19.20 4.79 -0.44
CA GLY A 23 -20.29 3.91 -0.87
C GLY A 23 -21.37 4.63 -1.69
N ARG A 24 -21.25 5.94 -1.90
CA ARG A 24 -22.14 6.74 -2.75
C ARG A 24 -21.59 6.86 -4.17
N GLU A 25 -22.51 6.93 -5.13
CA GLU A 25 -22.25 7.31 -6.51
C GLU A 25 -22.97 8.64 -6.76
N LEU A 26 -22.25 9.63 -7.27
CA LEU A 26 -22.79 10.93 -7.67
C LEU A 26 -23.19 10.87 -9.13
N LEU A 27 -24.36 11.40 -9.46
CA LEU A 27 -24.94 11.41 -10.79
C LEU A 27 -24.74 12.76 -11.46
N ARG A 28 -24.26 12.74 -12.70
CA ARG A 28 -24.14 13.93 -13.53
C ARG A 28 -25.51 14.56 -13.77
N ASP A 29 -25.54 15.88 -13.70
CA ASP A 29 -26.70 16.76 -13.87
C ASP A 29 -27.70 16.76 -12.70
N TYR A 30 -27.54 15.84 -11.73
CA TYR A 30 -28.32 15.79 -10.50
C TYR A 30 -27.47 16.19 -9.30
N ASP A 31 -26.39 15.44 -9.03
CA ASP A 31 -25.49 15.72 -7.91
C ASP A 31 -24.39 16.71 -8.31
N PHE A 32 -23.92 16.67 -9.56
CA PHE A 32 -22.80 17.50 -9.99
C PHE A 32 -22.91 17.96 -11.43
N VAL A 33 -22.19 19.03 -11.76
CA VAL A 33 -21.99 19.51 -13.13
C VAL A 33 -20.50 19.53 -13.48
N ALA A 34 -20.17 19.12 -14.70
CA ALA A 34 -18.81 19.22 -15.23
C ALA A 34 -18.70 20.44 -16.16
N ARG A 35 -17.92 21.44 -15.76
CA ARG A 35 -17.74 22.71 -16.48
C ARG A 35 -16.33 23.27 -16.25
N ASP A 36 -15.72 23.87 -17.27
CA ASP A 36 -14.42 24.55 -17.17
C ASP A 36 -13.30 23.66 -16.59
N ARG A 37 -13.27 22.40 -17.06
CA ARG A 37 -12.34 21.35 -16.61
C ARG A 37 -12.43 21.02 -15.11
N ARG A 38 -13.56 21.32 -14.49
CA ARG A 38 -13.86 21.07 -13.08
C ARG A 38 -15.17 20.31 -12.95
N THR A 39 -15.28 19.59 -11.83
CA THR A 39 -16.51 18.98 -11.35
C THR A 39 -16.99 19.80 -10.16
N TRP A 40 -18.20 20.34 -10.28
CA TRP A 40 -18.86 21.19 -9.31
C TRP A 40 -19.91 20.37 -8.58
N ARG A 41 -19.72 20.09 -7.29
CA ARG A 41 -20.71 19.37 -6.48
C ARG A 41 -21.82 20.34 -6.11
N ILE A 42 -23.02 20.11 -6.63
CA ILE A 42 -24.19 20.95 -6.36
C ILE A 42 -24.55 20.83 -4.88
N ASP A 43 -24.88 21.97 -4.29
CA ASP A 43 -25.64 22.04 -3.03
C ASP A 43 -27.12 22.12 -3.40
N GLU A 44 -27.81 20.98 -3.34
CA GLU A 44 -29.20 20.84 -3.78
C GLU A 44 -30.16 21.68 -2.91
N ASP A 45 -29.86 21.78 -1.61
CA ASP A 45 -30.66 22.59 -0.68
C ASP A 45 -30.49 24.08 -1.01
N ALA A 46 -29.25 24.56 -1.14
CA ALA A 46 -28.99 25.96 -1.48
C ALA A 46 -29.51 26.33 -2.88
N LEU A 47 -29.46 25.40 -3.83
CA LEU A 47 -30.00 25.58 -5.17
C LEU A 47 -31.53 25.65 -5.16
N LEU A 48 -32.19 24.78 -4.39
CA LEU A 48 -33.65 24.80 -4.27
C LEU A 48 -34.12 26.08 -3.58
N ASP A 49 -33.46 26.49 -2.50
CA ASP A 49 -33.75 27.76 -1.80
C ASP A 49 -33.60 28.97 -2.75
N ALA A 50 -32.53 29.00 -3.55
CA ALA A 50 -32.31 30.06 -4.53
C ALA A 50 -33.36 30.05 -5.66
N ALA A 51 -33.82 28.86 -6.08
CA ALA A 51 -34.82 28.71 -7.14
C ALA A 51 -36.24 29.05 -6.69
N LEU A 52 -36.60 28.73 -5.43
CA LEU A 52 -37.92 29.01 -4.87
C LEU A 52 -38.11 30.48 -4.47
N GLY A 53 -37.06 31.17 -4.02
CA GLY A 53 -37.17 32.55 -3.54
C GLY A 53 -38.23 32.70 -2.43
N GLU A 54 -39.04 33.77 -2.47
CA GLU A 54 -40.23 33.95 -1.61
C GLU A 54 -41.55 33.45 -2.26
N GLY A 55 -41.46 32.71 -3.38
CA GLY A 55 -42.60 32.34 -4.22
C GLY A 55 -43.34 31.05 -3.81
N GLU A 56 -44.44 30.75 -4.51
CA GLU A 56 -45.18 29.48 -4.36
C GLU A 56 -44.36 28.28 -4.86
N PHE A 57 -44.46 27.17 -4.13
CA PHE A 57 -43.78 25.91 -4.41
C PHE A 57 -44.30 25.27 -5.72
N ASP A 58 -43.45 25.21 -6.75
CA ASP A 58 -43.76 24.49 -7.99
C ASP A 58 -43.22 23.04 -7.94
N GLU A 59 -44.13 22.07 -7.81
CA GLU A 59 -43.79 20.64 -7.77
C GLU A 59 -43.10 20.15 -9.06
N ALA A 60 -43.24 20.88 -10.19
CA ALA A 60 -42.54 20.55 -11.43
C ALA A 60 -41.03 20.82 -11.34
N LEU A 61 -40.58 21.75 -10.49
CA LEU A 61 -39.15 22.02 -10.26
C LEU A 61 -38.43 20.80 -9.66
N LEU A 62 -39.10 20.04 -8.79
CA LEU A 62 -38.54 18.83 -8.17
C LEU A 62 -38.24 17.70 -9.17
N ARG A 63 -38.82 17.75 -10.36
CA ARG A 63 -38.66 16.70 -11.39
C ARG A 63 -37.56 17.00 -12.39
N ARG A 64 -36.98 18.21 -12.35
CA ARG A 64 -35.93 18.64 -13.27
C ARG A 64 -34.55 18.26 -12.71
N PRO A 65 -33.58 17.89 -13.56
CA PRO A 65 -32.19 17.79 -13.12
C PRO A 65 -31.72 19.11 -12.52
N ALA A 66 -31.03 19.04 -11.38
CA ALA A 66 -30.54 20.22 -10.66
C ALA A 66 -29.69 21.14 -11.56
N ALA A 67 -28.92 20.56 -12.49
CA ALA A 67 -28.13 21.33 -13.45
C ALA A 67 -28.93 22.29 -14.33
N GLU A 68 -30.21 22.00 -14.59
CA GLU A 68 -31.06 22.89 -15.40
C GLU A 68 -31.51 24.15 -14.66
N LEU A 69 -31.36 24.20 -13.33
CA LEU A 69 -31.69 25.37 -12.52
C LEU A 69 -30.51 26.36 -12.45
N LEU A 70 -29.30 25.91 -12.79
CA LEU A 70 -28.09 26.72 -12.74
C LEU A 70 -27.96 27.63 -13.97
N GLN A 71 -27.56 28.87 -13.73
CA GLN A 71 -27.20 29.86 -14.74
C GLN A 71 -25.68 29.92 -14.94
N PRO A 72 -25.20 30.38 -16.11
CA PRO A 72 -23.76 30.55 -16.34
C PRO A 72 -23.05 31.45 -15.32
N SER A 73 -23.75 32.44 -14.75
CA SER A 73 -23.23 33.35 -13.70
C SER A 73 -22.98 32.67 -12.36
N ASP A 74 -23.60 31.52 -12.11
CA ASP A 74 -23.53 30.83 -10.83
C ASP A 74 -22.18 30.13 -10.61
N PHE A 75 -21.45 29.87 -11.69
CA PHE A 75 -20.16 29.18 -11.67
C PHE A 75 -19.03 30.15 -11.30
N GLY A 76 -18.82 30.33 -10.00
CA GLY A 76 -17.76 31.15 -9.43
C GLY A 76 -17.18 30.56 -8.15
N PRO A 77 -15.97 30.97 -7.75
CA PRO A 77 -15.30 30.45 -6.56
C PRO A 77 -16.07 30.72 -5.25
N ASP A 78 -16.87 31.80 -5.20
CA ASP A 78 -17.63 32.22 -4.02
C ASP A 78 -19.11 31.78 -4.07
N SER A 79 -19.47 30.94 -5.04
CA SER A 79 -20.85 30.48 -5.21
C SER A 79 -21.27 29.57 -4.06
N LYS A 80 -22.40 29.89 -3.43
CA LYS A 80 -23.01 29.09 -2.38
C LYS A 80 -23.84 27.92 -2.91
N LEU A 81 -24.03 27.84 -4.24
CA LEU A 81 -24.81 26.78 -4.88
C LEU A 81 -24.00 25.48 -5.06
N PHE A 82 -22.74 25.47 -4.63
CA PHE A 82 -21.86 24.32 -4.72
C PHE A 82 -21.20 24.03 -3.37
N ARG A 83 -21.28 22.77 -2.94
CA ARG A 83 -20.65 22.29 -1.69
C ARG A 83 -19.13 22.37 -1.78
N TYR A 84 -18.60 21.98 -2.95
CA TYR A 84 -17.18 22.05 -3.28
C TYR A 84 -16.96 21.90 -4.79
N THR A 85 -15.77 22.28 -5.25
CA THR A 85 -15.36 22.15 -6.65
C THR A 85 -13.99 21.52 -6.74
N ILE A 86 -13.84 20.51 -7.61
CA ILE A 86 -12.58 19.78 -7.80
C ILE A 86 -12.12 19.82 -9.26
N PRO A 87 -10.81 19.80 -9.54
CA PRO A 87 -10.29 19.69 -10.90
C PRO A 87 -10.59 18.32 -11.52
N GLY A 88 -10.79 18.32 -12.84
CA GLY A 88 -11.10 17.13 -13.64
C GLY A 88 -12.55 17.11 -14.12
N THR A 89 -12.81 16.32 -15.16
CA THR A 89 -14.15 16.10 -15.71
C THR A 89 -14.34 14.61 -15.95
N PRO A 90 -15.54 14.05 -15.68
CA PRO A 90 -15.76 12.62 -15.89
C PRO A 90 -15.52 12.23 -17.33
N SER A 91 -15.10 10.99 -17.56
CA SER A 91 -14.88 10.45 -18.89
C SER A 91 -16.16 10.37 -19.72
N ALA A 92 -17.30 10.16 -19.07
CA ALA A 92 -18.61 10.12 -19.70
C ALA A 92 -19.29 11.51 -19.63
N ALA A 93 -19.77 11.97 -20.78
CA ALA A 93 -20.51 13.23 -20.89
C ALA A 93 -22.04 13.05 -20.81
N SER A 94 -22.53 11.81 -20.88
CA SER A 94 -23.97 11.53 -20.86
C SER A 94 -24.60 11.91 -19.51
N PRO A 95 -25.84 12.47 -19.51
CA PRO A 95 -26.61 12.68 -18.29
C PRO A 95 -26.73 11.42 -17.45
N GLY A 96 -26.69 11.55 -16.12
CA GLY A 96 -26.72 10.41 -15.20
C GLY A 96 -25.47 9.53 -15.18
N SER A 97 -24.41 9.91 -15.90
CA SER A 97 -23.08 9.28 -15.72
C SER A 97 -22.58 9.45 -14.29
N LYS A 98 -21.80 8.47 -13.82
CA LYS A 98 -21.52 8.30 -12.40
C LYS A 98 -20.09 8.65 -12.02
N VAL A 99 -19.93 9.24 -10.85
CA VAL A 99 -18.65 9.43 -10.16
C VAL A 99 -18.71 8.73 -8.81
N VAL A 100 -17.71 7.91 -8.48
CA VAL A 100 -17.61 7.29 -7.15
C VAL A 100 -17.03 8.30 -6.16
N GLU A 101 -17.78 8.56 -5.10
CA GLU A 101 -17.46 9.60 -4.13
C GLU A 101 -16.37 9.16 -3.13
N GLN A 102 -15.42 10.06 -2.87
CA GLN A 102 -14.43 9.91 -1.80
C GLN A 102 -15.11 10.07 -0.43
N ILE A 103 -14.75 9.26 0.56
CA ILE A 103 -15.23 9.43 1.94
C ILE A 103 -14.81 10.79 2.52
N LYS A 104 -15.78 11.47 3.14
CA LYS A 104 -15.66 12.80 3.74
C LYS A 104 -16.36 12.83 5.10
N ASN A 105 -16.05 13.81 5.92
CA ASN A 105 -16.86 14.13 7.10
C ASN A 105 -18.12 14.90 6.69
N VAL A 106 -18.92 15.31 7.67
CA VAL A 106 -20.18 16.05 7.45
C VAL A 106 -19.99 17.45 6.83
N PHE A 107 -18.76 17.96 6.80
CA PHE A 107 -18.39 19.25 6.23
C PHE A 107 -17.73 19.11 4.85
N ASP A 108 -17.93 17.99 4.17
CA ASP A 108 -17.33 17.66 2.87
C ASP A 108 -15.80 17.65 2.85
N GLN A 109 -15.17 17.44 4.01
CA GLN A 109 -13.72 17.37 4.10
C GLN A 109 -13.25 15.92 3.98
N PRO A 110 -12.48 15.55 2.94
CA PRO A 110 -11.92 14.20 2.81
C PRO A 110 -10.90 13.92 3.90
N TYR A 111 -10.84 12.65 4.32
CA TYR A 111 -9.87 12.15 5.28
C TYR A 111 -9.54 10.69 4.97
N LEU A 112 -8.49 10.15 5.62
CA LEU A 112 -8.18 8.73 5.64
C LEU A 112 -8.79 8.10 6.90
N PRO A 113 -9.78 7.20 6.78
CA PRO A 113 -10.34 6.51 7.93
C PRO A 113 -9.31 5.63 8.63
N GLY A 114 -9.28 5.70 9.96
CA GLY A 114 -8.43 4.89 10.83
C GLY A 114 -8.72 3.40 10.67
N SER A 115 -9.96 3.02 10.35
CA SER A 115 -10.33 1.64 10.01
C SER A 115 -9.66 1.14 8.73
N SER A 116 -9.55 1.99 7.70
CA SER A 116 -8.89 1.65 6.43
C SER A 116 -7.38 1.49 6.62
N LEU A 117 -6.76 2.42 7.35
CA LEU A 117 -5.34 2.34 7.70
C LEU A 117 -5.05 1.12 8.61
N LYS A 118 -5.89 0.89 9.63
CA LYS A 118 -5.76 -0.26 10.54
C LYS A 118 -5.90 -1.58 9.78
N GLY A 119 -6.79 -1.66 8.79
CA GLY A 119 -6.91 -2.84 7.92
C GLY A 119 -5.61 -3.15 7.17
N ALA A 120 -5.01 -2.14 6.54
CA ALA A 120 -3.74 -2.32 5.83
C ALA A 120 -2.58 -2.67 6.78
N LEU A 121 -2.51 -2.05 7.97
CA LEU A 121 -1.53 -2.40 9.00
C LEU A 121 -1.75 -3.82 9.54
N ARG A 122 -2.99 -4.30 9.68
CA ARG A 122 -3.32 -5.67 10.08
C ARG A 122 -2.76 -6.67 9.06
N THR A 123 -2.94 -6.43 7.76
CA THR A 123 -2.37 -7.29 6.71
C THR A 123 -0.84 -7.28 6.72
N LEU A 124 -0.23 -6.10 6.85
CA LEU A 124 1.23 -5.98 7.00
C LEU A 124 1.73 -6.79 8.20
N LEU A 125 1.09 -6.67 9.36
CA LEU A 125 1.47 -7.40 10.58
C LEU A 125 1.28 -8.90 10.42
N ALA A 126 0.16 -9.36 9.85
CA ALA A 126 -0.07 -10.77 9.57
C ALA A 126 1.04 -11.34 8.68
N TRP A 127 1.42 -10.60 7.63
CA TRP A 127 2.53 -10.96 6.76
C TRP A 127 3.87 -10.99 7.51
N GLY A 128 4.16 -9.94 8.28
CA GLY A 128 5.42 -9.77 8.99
C GLY A 128 5.68 -10.86 10.04
N ILE A 129 4.63 -11.28 10.75
CA ILE A 129 4.69 -12.39 11.72
C ILE A 129 5.06 -13.70 11.01
N HIS A 130 4.34 -14.03 9.94
CA HIS A 130 4.60 -15.25 9.17
C HIS A 130 5.98 -15.26 8.49
N ASP A 131 6.44 -14.10 7.99
CA ASP A 131 7.78 -13.92 7.42
C ASP A 131 8.87 -14.16 8.47
N ALA A 132 8.74 -13.52 9.63
CA ALA A 132 9.71 -13.62 10.71
C ALA A 132 9.76 -15.02 11.34
N GLU A 133 8.62 -15.70 11.48
CA GLU A 133 8.55 -17.08 11.96
C GLU A 133 8.95 -18.12 10.91
N LYS A 134 9.17 -17.70 9.65
CA LYS A 134 9.42 -18.58 8.50
C LYS A 134 8.36 -19.69 8.37
N ARG A 135 7.13 -19.38 8.80
CA ARG A 135 6.02 -20.33 8.85
C ARG A 135 4.85 -19.72 8.12
N LYS A 136 4.37 -20.43 7.10
CA LYS A 136 3.16 -20.04 6.36
C LYS A 136 1.89 -20.45 7.13
N PRO A 137 0.75 -19.77 6.91
CA PRO A 137 -0.50 -20.13 7.55
C PRO A 137 -0.99 -21.51 7.10
N ASN A 138 -1.62 -22.27 8.00
CA ASN A 138 -2.25 -23.52 7.62
C ASN A 138 -3.57 -23.27 6.86
N LEU A 139 -3.56 -23.46 5.55
CA LEU A 139 -4.72 -23.17 4.69
C LEU A 139 -5.85 -24.19 4.84
N THR A 140 -5.64 -25.33 5.51
CA THR A 140 -6.75 -26.27 5.80
C THR A 140 -7.76 -25.69 6.78
N HIS A 141 -7.39 -24.67 7.54
CA HIS A 141 -8.26 -23.98 8.50
C HIS A 141 -9.15 -22.91 7.86
N LEU A 142 -9.15 -22.79 6.53
CA LEU A 142 -10.03 -21.87 5.82
C LEU A 142 -11.46 -22.43 5.75
N ASP A 143 -12.38 -21.76 6.44
CA ASP A 143 -13.79 -22.13 6.46
C ASP A 143 -14.49 -21.77 5.15
N GLY A 144 -14.92 -22.81 4.42
CA GLY A 144 -15.60 -22.70 3.13
C GLY A 144 -16.99 -22.07 3.18
N ARG A 145 -17.62 -22.00 4.36
CA ARG A 145 -18.99 -21.49 4.54
C ARG A 145 -19.02 -20.08 5.12
N SER A 146 -17.90 -19.58 5.63
CA SER A 146 -17.81 -18.29 6.29
C SER A 146 -17.68 -17.13 5.30
N LYS A 147 -18.32 -16.00 5.61
CA LYS A 147 -18.04 -14.71 4.96
C LYS A 147 -16.63 -14.18 5.28
N ARG A 148 -15.93 -14.78 6.25
CA ARG A 148 -14.54 -14.48 6.65
C ARG A 148 -13.73 -15.78 6.71
N PRO A 149 -13.36 -16.38 5.57
CA PRO A 149 -12.69 -17.70 5.55
C PRO A 149 -11.35 -17.73 6.30
N ALA A 150 -10.62 -16.62 6.32
CA ALA A 150 -9.33 -16.49 6.99
C ALA A 150 -9.42 -16.23 8.50
N HIS A 151 -10.63 -16.16 9.07
CA HIS A 151 -10.81 -15.74 10.47
C HIS A 151 -10.03 -16.62 11.46
N THR A 152 -10.02 -17.94 11.26
CA THR A 152 -9.28 -18.88 12.12
C THR A 152 -7.77 -18.65 12.07
N ILE A 153 -7.24 -18.27 10.91
CA ILE A 153 -5.81 -17.93 10.74
C ILE A 153 -5.52 -16.63 11.50
N GLU A 154 -6.36 -15.61 11.32
CA GLU A 154 -6.24 -14.34 12.02
C GLU A 154 -6.35 -14.51 13.55
N GLN A 155 -7.23 -15.39 14.02
CA GLN A 155 -7.36 -15.73 15.44
C GLN A 155 -6.10 -16.40 15.99
N GLY A 156 -5.42 -17.21 15.18
CA GLY A 156 -4.12 -17.80 15.54
C GLY A 156 -3.00 -16.76 15.67
N LEU A 157 -3.05 -15.67 14.90
CA LEU A 157 -2.04 -14.60 14.91
C LEU A 157 -2.30 -13.55 15.98
N PHE A 158 -3.56 -13.13 16.09
CA PHE A 158 -3.92 -11.95 16.87
C PHE A 158 -4.59 -12.31 18.20
N GLY A 159 -5.32 -13.43 18.26
CA GLY A 159 -6.02 -13.89 19.46
C GLY A 159 -7.38 -14.51 19.12
N GLN A 160 -7.81 -15.49 19.92
CA GLN A 160 -9.02 -16.30 19.66
C GLN A 160 -10.35 -15.54 19.75
N GLY A 161 -10.38 -14.38 20.41
CA GLY A 161 -11.59 -13.58 20.53
C GLY A 161 -11.28 -12.10 20.75
N PRO A 162 -12.31 -11.23 20.82
CA PRO A 162 -12.12 -9.78 20.93
C PRO A 162 -11.26 -9.35 22.13
N ASN A 163 -11.33 -10.09 23.23
CA ASN A 163 -10.58 -9.81 24.45
C ASN A 163 -9.12 -10.27 24.35
N SER A 164 -8.83 -11.31 23.59
CA SER A 164 -7.47 -11.82 23.37
C SER A 164 -6.82 -11.28 22.09
N ASP A 165 -7.56 -10.58 21.21
CA ASP A 165 -6.99 -9.91 20.03
C ASP A 165 -6.06 -8.76 20.47
N TRP A 166 -4.74 -8.94 20.34
CA TRP A 166 -3.77 -7.92 20.74
C TRP A 166 -3.76 -6.68 19.83
N LEU A 167 -4.32 -6.74 18.62
CA LEU A 167 -4.55 -5.54 17.80
C LEU A 167 -5.61 -4.61 18.37
N ARG A 168 -6.37 -5.04 19.40
CA ARG A 168 -7.16 -4.14 20.25
C ARG A 168 -6.31 -3.04 20.89
N ALA A 169 -5.08 -3.38 21.28
CA ALA A 169 -4.17 -2.43 21.91
C ALA A 169 -3.70 -1.35 20.93
N LEU A 170 -3.75 -1.61 19.62
CA LEU A 170 -3.40 -0.68 18.56
C LEU A 170 -4.63 0.09 18.08
N ARG A 171 -4.81 1.32 18.55
CA ARG A 171 -5.90 2.20 18.11
C ARG A 171 -5.37 3.15 17.04
N VAL A 172 -5.97 3.13 15.86
CA VAL A 172 -5.61 4.01 14.74
C VAL A 172 -6.72 5.02 14.59
N ARG A 173 -6.42 6.31 14.74
CA ARG A 173 -7.39 7.40 14.56
C ARG A 173 -7.56 7.73 13.08
N ASP A 174 -8.70 8.30 12.76
CA ASP A 174 -8.91 8.98 11.48
C ASP A 174 -7.87 10.09 11.30
N SER A 175 -7.48 10.35 10.05
CA SER A 175 -6.60 11.48 9.78
C SER A 175 -7.32 12.81 10.01
N VAL A 176 -6.54 13.86 10.21
CA VAL A 176 -7.03 15.24 10.12
C VAL A 176 -7.70 15.43 8.76
N PRO A 177 -8.91 16.01 8.72
CA PRO A 177 -9.63 16.27 7.48
C PRO A 177 -8.91 17.33 6.62
N LEU A 178 -9.08 17.25 5.30
CA LEU A 178 -8.49 18.16 4.32
C LEU A 178 -9.57 19.01 3.64
N SER A 179 -9.19 20.14 3.05
CA SER A 179 -10.08 20.89 2.14
C SER A 179 -10.28 20.11 0.84
N ALA A 180 -11.55 19.91 0.44
CA ALA A 180 -11.88 19.18 -0.79
C ALA A 180 -11.33 19.84 -2.05
N GLY A 181 -11.53 21.15 -2.24
CA GLY A 181 -11.11 21.84 -3.46
C GLY A 181 -9.59 21.84 -3.66
N ASP A 182 -8.84 21.89 -2.55
CA ASP A 182 -7.38 21.93 -2.58
C ASP A 182 -6.78 20.53 -2.76
N HIS A 183 -7.40 19.49 -2.21
CA HIS A 183 -6.76 18.17 -2.07
C HIS A 183 -7.44 17.05 -2.86
N LEU A 184 -8.66 17.22 -3.37
CA LEU A 184 -9.30 16.23 -4.23
C LEU A 184 -9.15 16.60 -5.70
N ALA A 185 -9.09 15.57 -6.54
CA ALA A 185 -9.26 15.67 -7.98
C ALA A 185 -10.12 14.51 -8.47
N LEU A 186 -10.78 14.71 -9.60
CA LEU A 186 -11.44 13.63 -10.30
C LEU A 186 -10.43 12.88 -11.16
N HIS A 187 -10.42 11.56 -11.03
CA HIS A 187 -9.58 10.65 -11.81
C HIS A 187 -10.44 9.61 -12.51
N THR A 188 -10.28 9.49 -13.83
CA THR A 188 -10.72 8.30 -14.55
C THR A 188 -9.73 7.17 -14.27
N VAL A 189 -10.23 6.04 -13.78
CA VAL A 189 -9.42 4.87 -13.42
C VAL A 189 -9.81 3.69 -14.28
N ARG A 190 -8.83 3.11 -14.98
CA ARG A 190 -9.00 1.91 -15.77
C ARG A 190 -8.74 0.66 -14.96
N VAL A 191 -9.64 -0.32 -15.07
CA VAL A 191 -9.39 -1.70 -14.62
C VAL A 191 -8.49 -2.39 -15.65
N TYR A 192 -7.18 -2.27 -15.53
CA TYR A 192 -6.21 -2.88 -16.45
C TYR A 192 -6.02 -4.38 -16.14
N PRO A 193 -5.84 -5.30 -17.11
CA PRO A 193 -5.74 -5.10 -18.55
C PRO A 193 -7.08 -5.31 -19.29
N THR A 194 -8.23 -4.98 -18.69
CA THR A 194 -9.54 -5.26 -19.35
C THR A 194 -9.74 -4.51 -20.69
N ALA A 195 -8.86 -3.57 -21.03
CA ALA A 195 -8.73 -3.04 -22.39
C ALA A 195 -7.96 -4.03 -23.28
N GLY A 196 -8.66 -4.69 -24.20
CA GLY A 196 -8.04 -5.42 -25.31
C GLY A 196 -7.42 -4.47 -26.36
N ARG A 197 -6.89 -5.00 -27.47
CA ARG A 197 -6.38 -4.19 -28.60
C ARG A 197 -7.44 -3.25 -29.19
N ASP A 198 -8.73 -3.63 -29.11
CA ASP A 198 -9.85 -2.93 -29.74
C ASP A 198 -10.92 -2.44 -28.75
N GLY A 199 -10.66 -2.48 -27.44
CA GLY A 199 -11.64 -2.10 -26.40
C GLY A 199 -11.10 -1.05 -25.43
N SER A 200 -11.93 -0.08 -25.04
CA SER A 200 -11.55 1.00 -24.10
C SER A 200 -11.26 0.50 -22.68
N GLY A 201 -11.61 -0.75 -22.33
CA GLY A 201 -11.54 -1.26 -20.95
C GLY A 201 -12.64 -0.68 -20.06
N LEU A 202 -12.76 -1.20 -18.83
CA LEU A 202 -13.70 -0.64 -17.86
C LEU A 202 -13.07 0.56 -17.15
N ASP A 203 -13.52 1.75 -17.52
CA ASP A 203 -13.17 3.01 -16.88
C ASP A 203 -14.20 3.38 -15.81
N VAL A 204 -13.70 3.86 -14.67
CA VAL A 204 -14.51 4.30 -13.53
C VAL A 204 -14.00 5.66 -13.09
N ASP A 205 -14.87 6.66 -13.07
CA ASP A 205 -14.54 8.00 -12.57
C ASP A 205 -14.66 8.02 -11.04
N VAL A 206 -13.59 8.41 -10.36
CA VAL A 206 -13.53 8.47 -8.89
C VAL A 206 -12.99 9.80 -8.42
N GLU A 207 -13.54 10.31 -7.32
CA GLU A 207 -12.87 11.36 -6.56
C GLU A 207 -11.70 10.73 -5.79
N ALA A 208 -10.52 11.33 -5.83
CA ALA A 208 -9.38 10.84 -5.07
C ALA A 208 -8.56 11.99 -4.48
N ILE A 209 -7.95 11.73 -3.33
CA ILE A 209 -6.94 12.62 -2.77
C ILE A 209 -5.74 12.62 -3.72
N LYS A 210 -5.29 13.83 -4.10
CA LYS A 210 -4.18 14.06 -5.03
C LYS A 210 -2.90 13.40 -4.52
N PRO A 211 -1.97 12.98 -5.41
CA PRO A 211 -0.60 12.68 -5.04
C PRO A 211 0.07 13.85 -4.30
N ASP A 212 1.16 13.57 -3.60
CA ASP A 212 1.97 14.53 -2.84
C ASP A 212 1.20 15.30 -1.75
N THR A 213 0.09 14.72 -1.27
CA THR A 213 -0.72 15.25 -0.18
C THR A 213 -0.36 14.55 1.13
N THR A 214 -0.05 15.30 2.18
CA THR A 214 0.27 14.73 3.49
C THR A 214 -0.92 14.80 4.44
N LEU A 215 -1.41 13.63 4.86
CA LEU A 215 -2.41 13.50 5.93
C LEU A 215 -1.71 13.24 7.26
N ARG A 216 -2.19 13.89 8.33
CA ARG A 216 -1.70 13.65 9.69
C ARG A 216 -2.70 12.77 10.44
N ALA A 217 -2.22 11.76 11.14
CA ALA A 217 -3.05 10.89 11.98
C ALA A 217 -2.28 10.52 13.26
N GLN A 218 -2.92 9.74 14.14
CA GLN A 218 -2.27 9.26 15.35
C GLN A 218 -2.59 7.79 15.60
N ILE A 219 -1.59 7.05 16.06
CA ILE A 219 -1.75 5.72 16.65
C ILE A 219 -1.59 5.82 18.16
N THR A 220 -2.50 5.17 18.89
CA THR A 220 -2.38 4.97 20.34
C THR A 220 -2.14 3.49 20.62
N LEU A 221 -1.10 3.19 21.38
CA LEU A 221 -0.79 1.86 21.89
C LEU A 221 -1.12 1.77 23.37
N GLU A 222 -2.03 0.87 23.73
CA GLU A 222 -2.28 0.48 25.12
C GLU A 222 -1.13 -0.41 25.62
N ASN A 223 -0.44 0.01 26.67
CA ASN A 223 0.73 -0.71 27.21
C ASN A 223 0.34 -1.76 28.24
N TYR A 224 -0.74 -1.54 28.98
CA TYR A 224 -1.16 -2.38 30.12
C TYR A 224 -1.31 -3.85 29.74
N GLY A 225 -1.96 -4.16 28.61
CA GLY A 225 -2.13 -5.55 28.19
C GLY A 225 -0.84 -6.28 27.78
N PHE A 226 0.29 -5.56 27.62
CA PHE A 226 1.60 -6.15 27.35
C PHE A 226 2.49 -6.27 28.61
N GLU A 227 2.01 -5.84 29.78
CA GLU A 227 2.71 -6.05 31.06
C GLU A 227 2.68 -7.52 31.45
N SER A 228 3.72 -8.04 32.10
CA SER A 228 3.97 -9.49 32.19
C SER A 228 2.81 -10.30 32.80
N ALA A 229 2.12 -9.80 33.82
CA ALA A 229 1.02 -10.52 34.47
C ALA A 229 -0.27 -10.48 33.63
N GLU A 230 -0.53 -9.37 32.96
CA GLU A 230 -1.71 -9.11 32.13
C GLU A 230 -1.56 -9.78 30.77
N ALA A 231 -0.39 -9.65 30.16
CA ALA A 231 -0.01 -10.34 28.94
C ALA A 231 -0.13 -11.85 29.11
N ALA A 232 0.21 -12.39 30.30
CA ALA A 232 0.00 -13.79 30.61
C ALA A 232 -1.46 -14.23 30.58
N LYS A 233 -2.34 -13.42 31.16
CA LYS A 233 -3.79 -13.67 31.17
C LYS A 233 -4.42 -13.51 29.78
N LEU A 234 -3.91 -12.57 28.97
CA LEU A 234 -4.46 -12.21 27.67
C LEU A 234 -3.83 -13.00 26.50
N GLY A 235 -2.69 -13.67 26.72
CA GLY A 235 -1.90 -14.34 25.67
C GLY A 235 -1.08 -13.38 24.80
N TRP A 236 -0.69 -12.23 25.34
CA TRP A 236 -0.02 -11.15 24.57
C TRP A 236 1.49 -11.11 24.74
N GLN A 237 2.09 -12.11 25.39
CA GLN A 237 3.51 -12.12 25.70
C GLN A 237 4.34 -12.01 24.40
N GLY A 238 5.27 -11.07 24.40
CA GLY A 238 6.16 -10.81 23.26
C GLY A 238 5.52 -10.10 22.06
N GLN A 239 4.18 -9.97 22.00
CA GLN A 239 3.49 -9.43 20.82
C GLN A 239 3.77 -7.93 20.60
N ARG A 240 4.13 -7.18 21.66
CA ARG A 240 4.51 -5.77 21.57
C ARG A 240 5.65 -5.51 20.59
N ARG A 241 6.53 -6.49 20.36
CA ARG A 241 7.66 -6.37 19.43
C ARG A 241 7.21 -6.04 18.00
N TRP A 242 6.10 -6.63 17.55
CA TRP A 242 5.61 -6.44 16.19
C TRP A 242 5.18 -5.01 15.89
N ILE A 243 4.68 -4.32 16.91
CA ILE A 243 4.29 -2.90 16.81
C ILE A 243 5.53 -2.00 16.79
N LYS A 244 6.57 -2.36 17.56
CA LYS A 244 7.86 -1.64 17.54
C LYS A 244 8.58 -1.81 16.20
N GLU A 245 8.55 -3.01 15.63
CA GLU A 245 9.19 -3.35 14.36
C GLU A 245 8.37 -2.93 13.12
N LEU A 246 7.25 -2.23 13.31
CA LEU A 246 6.32 -1.90 12.23
C LEU A 246 6.99 -1.22 11.03
N PRO A 247 7.90 -0.22 11.19
CA PRO A 247 8.60 0.36 10.05
C PRO A 247 9.49 -0.65 9.30
N LEU A 248 10.22 -1.50 10.03
CA LEU A 248 11.07 -2.55 9.45
C LEU A 248 10.23 -3.58 8.67
N LEU A 249 9.15 -4.06 9.27
CA LEU A 249 8.22 -4.99 8.62
C LEU A 249 7.57 -4.34 7.40
N GLY A 250 7.17 -3.07 7.51
CA GLY A 250 6.59 -2.30 6.43
C GLY A 250 7.53 -2.14 5.23
N LYS A 251 8.83 -1.86 5.46
CA LYS A 251 9.83 -1.81 4.38
C LYS A 251 9.96 -3.15 3.66
N LYS A 252 10.02 -4.27 4.38
CA LYS A 252 10.11 -5.60 3.78
C LYS A 252 8.84 -5.97 3.01
N TYR A 253 7.68 -5.69 3.59
CA TYR A 253 6.38 -5.92 2.95
C TYR A 253 6.25 -5.11 1.65
N ALA A 254 6.59 -3.81 1.71
CA ALA A 254 6.63 -2.93 0.55
C ALA A 254 7.59 -3.46 -0.52
N GLN A 255 8.79 -3.90 -0.14
CA GLN A 255 9.77 -4.45 -1.08
C GLN A 255 9.19 -5.64 -1.84
N GLN A 256 8.62 -6.62 -1.15
CA GLN A 256 8.01 -7.78 -1.80
C GLN A 256 6.88 -7.36 -2.74
N ARG A 257 6.03 -6.44 -2.29
CA ARG A 257 4.89 -5.94 -3.07
C ARG A 257 5.35 -5.24 -4.34
N LEU A 258 6.31 -4.31 -4.23
CA LEU A 258 6.84 -3.56 -5.37
C LEU A 258 7.54 -4.45 -6.38
N LEU A 259 8.35 -5.42 -5.93
CA LEU A 259 9.01 -6.36 -6.82
C LEU A 259 7.98 -7.23 -7.58
N THR A 260 6.93 -7.67 -6.90
CA THR A 260 5.84 -8.46 -7.50
C THR A 260 5.11 -7.64 -8.57
N GLU A 261 4.73 -6.40 -8.25
CA GLU A 261 4.00 -5.54 -9.18
C GLU A 261 4.89 -5.11 -10.36
N ALA A 262 6.14 -4.74 -10.11
CA ALA A 262 7.10 -4.41 -11.18
C ALA A 262 7.33 -5.61 -12.12
N ALA A 263 7.48 -6.82 -11.57
CA ALA A 263 7.62 -8.03 -12.38
C ALA A 263 6.36 -8.30 -13.22
N TYR A 264 5.16 -8.15 -12.63
CA TYR A 264 3.88 -8.29 -13.33
C TYR A 264 3.79 -7.34 -14.53
N PHE A 265 4.00 -6.03 -14.33
CA PHE A 265 3.90 -5.07 -15.43
C PHE A 265 5.00 -5.30 -16.48
N LYS A 266 6.21 -5.71 -16.09
CA LYS A 266 7.28 -6.02 -17.05
C LYS A 266 6.95 -7.24 -17.91
N SER A 267 6.40 -8.31 -17.34
CA SER A 267 6.09 -9.53 -18.08
C SER A 267 4.80 -9.47 -18.91
N HIS A 268 3.88 -8.55 -18.59
CA HIS A 268 2.56 -8.46 -19.24
C HIS A 268 2.41 -7.25 -20.18
N GLY A 269 3.50 -6.61 -20.59
CA GLY A 269 3.44 -5.45 -21.49
C GLY A 269 2.75 -4.24 -20.85
N GLY A 270 3.07 -4.00 -19.57
CA GLY A 270 2.49 -2.95 -18.76
C GLY A 270 2.67 -1.55 -19.35
N PRO A 271 1.74 -0.62 -19.07
CA PRO A 271 1.87 0.76 -19.54
C PRO A 271 3.16 1.41 -19.04
N ALA A 272 3.80 2.22 -19.90
CA ALA A 272 5.06 2.89 -19.56
C ALA A 272 4.97 3.76 -18.30
N GLY A 273 3.82 4.37 -18.02
CA GLY A 273 3.58 5.14 -16.80
C GLY A 273 3.67 4.28 -15.53
N ALA A 274 3.05 3.08 -15.56
CA ALA A 274 3.04 2.18 -14.40
C ALA A 274 4.44 1.59 -14.15
N LEU A 275 5.17 1.24 -15.22
CA LEU A 275 6.54 0.77 -15.13
C LEU A 275 7.47 1.81 -14.48
N ARG A 276 7.42 3.07 -14.97
CA ARG A 276 8.20 4.17 -14.39
C ARG A 276 7.83 4.40 -12.92
N PHE A 277 6.54 4.43 -12.61
CA PHE A 277 6.07 4.62 -11.24
C PHE A 277 6.66 3.56 -10.30
N TYR A 278 6.60 2.27 -10.65
CA TYR A 278 7.15 1.23 -9.79
C TYR A 278 8.68 1.27 -9.70
N ASP A 279 9.39 1.58 -10.78
CA ASP A 279 10.85 1.74 -10.74
C ASP A 279 11.24 2.92 -9.81
N GLU A 280 10.50 4.03 -9.84
CA GLU A 280 10.67 5.17 -8.92
C GLU A 280 10.39 4.79 -7.45
N LEU A 281 9.31 4.04 -7.18
CA LEU A 281 8.99 3.59 -5.82
C LEU A 281 10.03 2.61 -5.27
N VAL A 282 10.57 1.72 -6.10
CA VAL A 282 11.67 0.82 -5.70
C VAL A 282 12.91 1.64 -5.31
N ASN A 283 13.26 2.66 -6.10
CA ASN A 283 14.38 3.55 -5.78
C ASN A 283 14.12 4.37 -4.52
N ARG A 284 12.89 4.86 -4.32
CA ARG A 284 12.48 5.58 -3.11
C ARG A 284 12.63 4.70 -1.88
N LEU A 285 12.17 3.45 -1.93
CA LEU A 285 12.22 2.51 -0.80
C LEU A 285 13.64 2.30 -0.27
N LEU A 286 14.64 2.28 -1.15
CA LEU A 286 16.05 2.12 -0.78
C LEU A 286 16.61 3.27 0.08
N ASN A 287 15.98 4.44 0.01
CA ASN A 287 16.45 5.67 0.64
C ASN A 287 15.50 6.17 1.75
N LEU A 288 14.52 5.37 2.18
CA LEU A 288 13.60 5.78 3.23
C LEU A 288 14.27 5.81 4.62
N PRO A 289 14.01 6.83 5.44
CA PRO A 289 14.40 6.86 6.85
C PRO A 289 13.92 5.62 7.63
N GLU A 290 14.56 5.28 8.74
CA GLU A 290 14.24 4.07 9.52
C GLU A 290 12.80 4.02 10.03
N ASP A 291 12.23 5.16 10.38
CA ASP A 291 10.86 5.34 10.88
C ASP A 291 9.79 5.40 9.77
N THR A 292 10.19 5.18 8.52
CA THR A 292 9.37 5.40 7.34
C THR A 292 9.28 4.15 6.46
N PHE A 293 8.09 3.85 5.94
CA PHE A 293 7.86 2.76 4.99
C PHE A 293 6.80 3.11 3.95
N LEU A 294 6.62 2.26 2.95
CA LEU A 294 5.56 2.41 1.95
C LEU A 294 4.42 1.44 2.25
N LEU A 295 3.20 1.87 1.99
CA LEU A 295 2.00 1.05 2.15
C LEU A 295 1.03 1.36 1.02
N GLN A 296 0.29 0.34 0.56
CA GLN A 296 -0.84 0.55 -0.33
C GLN A 296 -2.13 0.45 0.48
N VAL A 297 -3.06 1.38 0.28
CA VAL A 297 -4.32 1.45 1.03
C VAL A 297 -5.50 1.80 0.11
N GLY A 298 -6.72 1.61 0.62
CA GLY A 298 -7.94 2.00 -0.07
C GLY A 298 -8.36 1.09 -1.23
N TRP A 299 -9.19 1.62 -2.13
CA TRP A 299 -9.79 0.85 -3.22
C TRP A 299 -8.76 0.31 -4.23
N GLY A 300 -7.73 1.09 -4.50
CA GLY A 300 -6.65 0.76 -5.43
C GLY A 300 -5.83 -0.48 -5.06
N ALA A 301 -5.71 -0.75 -3.76
CA ALA A 301 -4.89 -1.83 -3.23
C ALA A 301 -5.48 -3.23 -3.42
N GLY A 302 -6.81 -3.31 -3.67
CA GLY A 302 -7.48 -4.53 -4.12
C GLY A 302 -7.36 -5.71 -3.15
N TRP A 303 -7.14 -6.91 -3.70
CA TRP A 303 -7.04 -8.19 -2.98
C TRP A 303 -5.95 -8.21 -1.91
N GLU A 304 -4.82 -7.56 -2.19
CA GLU A 304 -3.54 -7.80 -1.51
C GLU A 304 -3.48 -7.15 -0.13
N THR A 305 -4.35 -6.17 0.12
CA THR A 305 -4.45 -5.45 1.39
C THR A 305 -5.80 -5.64 2.07
N LYS A 306 -6.74 -6.32 1.42
CA LYS A 306 -8.08 -6.66 1.96
C LYS A 306 -8.16 -8.10 2.46
N THR A 307 -7.12 -8.89 2.23
CA THR A 307 -7.01 -10.29 2.66
C THR A 307 -5.64 -10.53 3.29
N LEU A 308 -5.29 -11.80 3.53
CA LEU A 308 -3.92 -12.22 3.86
C LEU A 308 -2.93 -12.03 2.69
N GLY A 309 -3.42 -11.62 1.51
CA GLY A 309 -2.63 -11.37 0.32
C GLY A 309 -2.13 -12.64 -0.36
N SER A 310 -1.66 -12.50 -1.59
CA SER A 310 -1.15 -13.66 -2.36
C SER A 310 0.13 -14.21 -1.75
N SER A 311 0.95 -13.38 -1.09
CA SER A 311 2.21 -13.80 -0.47
C SER A 311 2.04 -14.83 0.66
N LEU A 312 0.90 -14.86 1.35
CA LEU A 312 0.59 -15.84 2.39
C LEU A 312 -0.27 -17.01 1.87
N LEU A 313 -1.18 -16.73 0.95
CA LEU A 313 -2.15 -17.71 0.45
C LEU A 313 -1.59 -18.59 -0.68
N ARG A 314 -0.67 -18.08 -1.49
CA ARG A 314 -0.04 -18.82 -2.59
C ARG A 314 1.23 -19.52 -2.10
N GLN A 315 1.04 -20.69 -1.50
CA GLN A 315 2.12 -21.56 -1.00
C GLN A 315 2.53 -22.60 -2.04
N ASP A 316 1.53 -23.14 -2.74
CA ASP A 316 1.63 -24.02 -3.90
C ASP A 316 0.67 -23.52 -4.98
N ASP A 317 1.12 -23.48 -6.22
CA ASP A 317 0.34 -22.93 -7.32
C ASP A 317 -0.94 -23.75 -7.58
N GLY A 318 -0.85 -25.08 -7.47
CA GLY A 318 -2.01 -25.95 -7.62
C GLY A 318 -3.03 -25.79 -6.49
N GLN A 319 -2.55 -25.70 -5.24
CA GLN A 319 -3.40 -25.45 -4.08
C GLN A 319 -4.05 -24.06 -4.14
N PHE A 320 -3.32 -23.06 -4.62
CA PHE A 320 -3.82 -21.71 -4.74
C PHE A 320 -4.92 -21.61 -5.81
N GLU A 321 -4.77 -22.25 -6.97
CA GLU A 321 -5.86 -22.29 -7.96
C GLU A 321 -7.10 -23.05 -7.44
N ARG A 322 -6.90 -24.15 -6.70
CA ARG A 322 -8.02 -24.82 -5.99
C ARG A 322 -8.70 -23.89 -4.98
N LEU A 323 -7.93 -23.04 -4.29
CA LEU A 323 -8.45 -22.05 -3.35
C LEU A 323 -9.28 -20.99 -4.08
N LEU A 324 -8.77 -20.42 -5.18
CA LEU A 324 -9.49 -19.44 -5.98
C LEU A 324 -10.82 -20.00 -6.51
N SER A 325 -10.81 -21.25 -6.98
CA SER A 325 -12.01 -21.95 -7.43
C SER A 325 -13.01 -22.21 -6.30
N LYS A 326 -12.55 -22.76 -5.17
CA LYS A 326 -13.39 -23.05 -3.98
C LYS A 326 -14.20 -21.83 -3.52
N TYR A 327 -13.57 -20.66 -3.53
CA TYR A 327 -14.20 -19.41 -3.08
C TYR A 327 -14.75 -18.54 -4.22
N ARG A 328 -14.71 -19.01 -5.48
CA ARG A 328 -15.19 -18.28 -6.67
C ARG A 328 -14.58 -16.88 -6.79
N MET A 329 -13.27 -16.79 -6.55
CA MET A 329 -12.52 -15.52 -6.49
C MET A 329 -12.19 -14.93 -7.87
N THR A 330 -12.43 -15.67 -8.94
CA THR A 330 -12.22 -15.23 -10.32
C THR A 330 -13.29 -15.79 -11.24
N LYS A 331 -13.59 -15.05 -12.31
CA LYS A 331 -14.45 -15.48 -13.43
C LYS A 331 -13.65 -15.93 -14.65
N GLU A 332 -12.32 -15.86 -14.60
CA GLU A 332 -11.44 -16.27 -15.69
C GLU A 332 -11.56 -17.79 -15.93
N GLN A 333 -11.68 -18.17 -17.20
CA GLN A 333 -11.73 -19.56 -17.64
C GLN A 333 -10.32 -20.06 -17.96
N ASN A 334 -10.08 -21.37 -17.82
CA ASN A 334 -8.84 -22.04 -18.20
C ASN A 334 -7.57 -21.51 -17.50
N ARG A 335 -7.68 -21.04 -16.25
CA ARG A 335 -6.51 -20.67 -15.43
C ARG A 335 -5.63 -21.88 -15.18
N LEU A 336 -4.32 -21.68 -15.25
CA LEU A 336 -3.30 -22.67 -14.94
C LEU A 336 -2.60 -22.34 -13.62
N PRO A 337 -2.14 -23.35 -12.86
CA PRO A 337 -1.22 -23.14 -11.74
C PRO A 337 -0.02 -22.32 -12.22
N GLY A 338 0.20 -21.16 -11.61
CA GLY A 338 1.22 -20.22 -12.10
C GLY A 338 0.63 -18.85 -12.42
N ASP A 339 -0.62 -18.79 -12.87
CA ASP A 339 -1.22 -17.58 -13.39
C ASP A 339 -1.28 -16.46 -12.34
N PRO A 340 -1.10 -15.19 -12.74
CA PRO A 340 -1.17 -14.07 -11.82
C PRO A 340 -2.57 -13.95 -11.20
N PHE A 341 -2.62 -13.56 -9.92
CA PHE A 341 -3.87 -13.24 -9.24
C PHE A 341 -3.67 -12.08 -8.23
N PRO A 342 -4.64 -11.14 -8.15
CA PRO A 342 -5.62 -10.88 -9.20
C PRO A 342 -4.88 -10.52 -10.50
N ARG A 343 -5.51 -10.72 -11.65
CA ARG A 343 -4.95 -10.21 -12.91
C ARG A 343 -5.16 -8.71 -13.04
N SER A 344 -6.29 -8.20 -12.56
CA SER A 344 -6.65 -6.80 -12.72
C SER A 344 -5.92 -5.85 -11.75
N ARG A 345 -5.68 -4.62 -12.20
CA ARG A 345 -5.12 -3.50 -11.43
C ARG A 345 -5.89 -2.22 -11.74
N HIS A 346 -6.04 -1.35 -10.75
CA HIS A 346 -6.65 -0.03 -10.92
C HIS A 346 -5.56 1.00 -11.25
N LEU A 347 -5.60 1.53 -12.47
CA LEU A 347 -4.64 2.53 -12.95
C LEU A 347 -5.37 3.83 -13.30
N ALA A 348 -5.07 4.92 -12.59
CA ALA A 348 -5.52 6.23 -13.01
C ALA A 348 -4.93 6.59 -14.38
N LEU A 349 -5.78 7.16 -15.23
CA LEU A 349 -5.39 7.64 -16.54
C LEU A 349 -4.59 8.94 -16.40
N VAL A 350 -3.51 9.05 -17.16
CA VAL A 350 -2.76 10.27 -17.39
C VAL A 350 -2.72 10.51 -18.89
N ASN A 351 -3.23 11.65 -19.33
CA ASN A 351 -3.39 11.96 -20.76
C ASN A 351 -4.13 10.84 -21.53
N GLY A 352 -5.22 10.33 -20.94
CA GLY A 352 -6.06 9.28 -21.52
C GLY A 352 -5.45 7.87 -21.52
N ARG A 353 -4.26 7.68 -20.96
CA ARG A 353 -3.56 6.38 -20.92
C ARG A 353 -3.37 5.88 -19.49
N PRO A 354 -3.58 4.58 -19.20
CA PRO A 354 -3.33 4.03 -17.88
C PRO A 354 -1.89 4.25 -17.45
N ALA A 355 -1.68 4.85 -16.27
CA ALA A 355 -0.34 5.24 -15.86
C ALA A 355 -0.08 5.06 -14.37
N LEU A 356 -0.97 5.50 -13.49
CA LEU A 356 -0.66 5.58 -12.05
C LEU A 356 -1.43 4.51 -11.26
N PRO A 357 -0.75 3.52 -10.66
CA PRO A 357 -1.38 2.61 -9.70
C PRO A 357 -1.97 3.37 -8.51
N MET A 358 -3.19 3.04 -8.12
CA MET A 358 -3.93 3.78 -7.07
C MET A 358 -3.48 3.41 -5.65
N GLY A 359 -3.54 4.37 -4.73
CA GLY A 359 -3.53 4.16 -3.28
C GLY A 359 -2.17 3.91 -2.61
N TRP A 360 -1.06 4.25 -3.24
CA TRP A 360 0.25 4.17 -2.58
C TRP A 360 0.49 5.38 -1.68
N ILE A 361 0.96 5.12 -0.46
CA ILE A 361 1.31 6.13 0.52
C ILE A 361 2.70 5.85 1.13
N GLN A 362 3.38 6.89 1.54
CA GLN A 362 4.53 6.85 2.44
C GLN A 362 4.03 7.08 3.86
N VAL A 363 4.38 6.20 4.79
CA VAL A 363 4.00 6.25 6.20
C VAL A 363 5.24 6.53 7.02
N ARG A 364 5.28 7.67 7.71
CA ARG A 364 6.31 8.02 8.70
C ARG A 364 5.71 7.99 10.09
N ILE A 365 6.37 7.32 11.03
CA ILE A 365 5.88 7.18 12.41
C ILE A 365 6.85 7.84 13.38
N SER A 366 6.42 8.94 14.00
CA SER A 366 7.23 9.65 14.99
C SER A 366 7.06 9.07 16.40
N GLY A 367 8.13 9.04 17.18
CA GLY A 367 8.10 8.66 18.60
C GLY A 367 8.16 7.16 18.89
N LEU A 368 8.26 6.31 17.86
CA LEU A 368 8.76 4.94 18.00
C LEU A 368 10.26 5.04 18.33
N GLU A 369 10.66 4.62 19.52
CA GLU A 369 12.07 4.41 19.82
C GLU A 369 12.60 3.40 18.79
N ALA A 370 13.63 3.79 18.03
CA ALA A 370 14.36 2.87 17.20
C ALA A 370 14.83 1.74 18.11
N THR A 371 14.45 0.50 17.81
CA THR A 371 15.09 -0.64 18.45
C THR A 371 16.54 -0.60 18.00
N PRO A 372 17.55 -0.39 18.88
CA PRO A 372 18.90 -0.71 18.50
C PRO A 372 18.87 -2.16 18.03
N VAL A 373 19.49 -2.45 16.89
CA VAL A 373 19.58 -3.80 16.34
C VAL A 373 20.47 -4.63 17.28
N SER A 374 19.94 -5.03 18.43
CA SER A 374 20.58 -5.93 19.38
C SER A 374 19.51 -6.70 20.16
N GLU A 375 19.57 -8.03 20.02
CA GLU A 375 18.83 -9.07 20.78
C GLU A 375 17.31 -9.12 20.48
N SER A 376 16.73 -10.10 19.79
CA SER A 376 16.99 -11.54 19.79
C SER A 376 16.38 -12.20 18.54
N LEU A 377 17.24 -12.63 17.61
CA LEU A 377 16.99 -13.83 16.80
C LEU A 377 18.03 -14.85 17.26
N PRO A 378 17.68 -16.13 17.47
CA PRO A 378 18.65 -17.13 17.87
C PRO A 378 19.75 -17.20 16.80
N LYS A 379 20.99 -16.89 17.21
CA LYS A 379 22.19 -17.12 16.41
C LYS A 379 22.29 -18.62 16.13
N PRO A 380 22.47 -19.06 14.87
CA PRO A 380 23.14 -20.34 14.65
C PRO A 380 24.57 -20.20 15.17
N GLU A 381 24.98 -21.10 16.06
CA GLU A 381 26.34 -21.17 16.56
C GLU A 381 27.34 -21.26 15.41
N GLY A 382 28.45 -20.52 15.54
CA GLY A 382 29.65 -20.70 14.72
C GLY A 382 29.88 -19.69 13.60
N ALA A 383 30.30 -18.47 13.93
CA ALA A 383 31.35 -17.73 13.22
C ALA A 383 31.62 -16.37 13.88
N ALA A 384 32.81 -16.18 14.43
CA ALA A 384 33.30 -14.88 14.90
C ALA A 384 33.61 -13.94 13.71
N PRO A 385 33.53 -12.60 13.90
CA PRO A 385 33.97 -11.63 12.90
C PRO A 385 35.49 -11.54 12.89
N GLY A 386 36.10 -11.98 11.79
CA GLY A 386 37.54 -11.87 11.55
C GLY A 386 37.81 -11.72 10.06
N GLN A 387 38.85 -10.97 9.71
CA GLN A 387 39.34 -10.78 8.34
C GLN A 387 39.53 -12.14 7.65
N ARG A 388 38.95 -12.30 6.46
CA ARG A 388 38.96 -13.55 5.69
C ARG A 388 39.76 -13.39 4.38
N THR A 389 40.22 -14.50 3.85
CA THR A 389 40.80 -14.58 2.50
C THR A 389 39.97 -15.49 1.60
N GLY A 390 40.04 -15.27 0.30
CA GLY A 390 39.33 -16.07 -0.70
C GLY A 390 39.70 -15.70 -2.12
N ARG A 391 39.16 -16.44 -3.10
CA ARG A 391 39.36 -16.19 -4.53
C ARG A 391 38.13 -15.60 -5.20
N LEU A 392 38.33 -14.61 -6.07
CA LEU A 392 37.26 -14.04 -6.86
C LEU A 392 36.75 -15.07 -7.85
N LYS A 393 35.53 -15.54 -7.68
CA LYS A 393 34.93 -16.55 -8.55
C LYS A 393 34.36 -15.94 -9.81
N LYS A 394 33.79 -14.74 -9.73
CA LYS A 394 33.30 -14.00 -10.90
C LYS A 394 33.02 -12.56 -10.53
N PHE A 395 33.30 -11.62 -11.43
CA PHE A 395 32.93 -10.21 -11.28
C PHE A 395 32.30 -9.68 -12.57
N PHE A 396 31.14 -9.06 -12.44
CA PHE A 396 30.37 -8.50 -13.54
C PHE A 396 30.62 -6.99 -13.61
N SER A 397 31.71 -6.58 -14.27
CA SER A 397 32.14 -5.17 -14.26
C SER A 397 31.07 -4.19 -14.75
N GLY A 398 30.27 -4.55 -15.76
CA GLY A 398 29.15 -3.73 -16.24
C GLY A 398 27.95 -3.61 -15.26
N LYS A 399 27.90 -4.44 -14.21
CA LYS A 399 26.86 -4.41 -13.17
C LYS A 399 27.42 -4.07 -11.78
N GLY A 400 28.73 -3.91 -11.62
CA GLY A 400 29.38 -3.45 -10.39
C GLY A 400 29.41 -4.46 -9.23
N PHE A 401 29.28 -5.77 -9.46
CA PHE A 401 29.31 -6.77 -8.37
C PHE A 401 29.93 -8.11 -8.79
N GLY A 402 30.27 -8.94 -7.81
CA GLY A 402 30.79 -10.29 -8.00
C GLY A 402 30.65 -11.19 -6.77
N PHE A 403 31.35 -12.32 -6.80
CA PHE A 403 31.33 -13.34 -5.75
C PHE A 403 32.74 -13.83 -5.43
N ILE A 404 33.04 -13.97 -4.14
CA ILE A 404 34.31 -14.46 -3.60
C ILE A 404 34.07 -15.81 -2.95
N GLN A 405 34.86 -16.81 -3.32
CA GLN A 405 34.89 -18.12 -2.66
C GLN A 405 35.90 -18.05 -1.49
N PRO A 406 35.47 -18.17 -0.22
CA PRO A 406 36.39 -18.10 0.93
C PRO A 406 37.34 -19.30 0.99
N ASP A 407 38.59 -19.07 1.40
CA ASP A 407 39.62 -20.13 1.55
C ASP A 407 39.23 -21.13 2.66
N GLY A 408 38.51 -20.68 3.69
CA GLY A 408 37.99 -21.53 4.78
C GLY A 408 36.76 -22.37 4.41
N GLY A 409 36.37 -22.40 3.13
CA GLY A 409 35.16 -23.06 2.66
C GLY A 409 33.86 -22.33 3.03
N GLY A 410 32.73 -22.85 2.54
CA GLY A 410 31.40 -22.27 2.75
C GLY A 410 30.79 -21.65 1.50
N ARG A 411 29.67 -20.92 1.66
CA ARG A 411 28.95 -20.28 0.56
C ARG A 411 29.72 -19.09 -0.01
N ASP A 412 29.61 -18.88 -1.31
CA ASP A 412 30.18 -17.72 -1.99
C ASP A 412 29.71 -16.41 -1.35
N ILE A 413 30.64 -15.50 -1.10
CA ILE A 413 30.42 -14.21 -0.44
C ILE A 413 30.25 -13.14 -1.52
N PHE A 414 29.16 -12.38 -1.42
CA PHE A 414 28.88 -11.31 -2.38
C PHE A 414 29.84 -10.13 -2.19
N VAL A 415 30.36 -9.56 -3.27
CA VAL A 415 31.19 -8.34 -3.24
C VAL A 415 30.62 -7.30 -4.21
N HIS A 416 30.42 -6.08 -3.74
CA HIS A 416 30.03 -4.94 -4.59
C HIS A 416 31.26 -4.06 -4.87
N ALA A 417 31.26 -3.32 -5.99
CA ALA A 417 32.35 -2.41 -6.34
C ALA A 417 32.66 -1.39 -5.22
N SER A 418 31.63 -0.93 -4.50
CA SER A 418 31.79 -0.03 -3.35
C SER A 418 32.43 -0.67 -2.11
N GLY A 419 32.53 -2.00 -2.07
CA GLY A 419 33.21 -2.75 -1.01
C GLY A 419 34.67 -3.05 -1.34
N LEU A 420 35.15 -2.65 -2.53
CA LEU A 420 36.53 -2.85 -2.97
C LEU A 420 37.41 -1.69 -2.51
N VAL A 421 38.64 -2.03 -2.15
CA VAL A 421 39.72 -1.06 -1.93
C VAL A 421 40.59 -1.08 -3.19
N GLY A 422 40.31 -0.15 -4.11
CA GLY A 422 40.89 -0.07 -5.44
C GLY A 422 39.83 -0.08 -6.56
N PRO A 423 40.21 0.18 -7.81
CA PRO A 423 39.25 0.27 -8.91
C PRO A 423 38.77 -1.12 -9.34
N ALA A 424 37.45 -1.26 -9.50
CA ALA A 424 36.81 -2.51 -9.92
C ALA A 424 37.27 -3.02 -11.30
N THR A 425 37.85 -2.15 -12.13
CA THR A 425 38.43 -2.47 -13.44
C THR A 425 39.69 -3.34 -13.35
N GLU A 426 40.31 -3.45 -12.18
CA GLU A 426 41.53 -4.25 -11.96
C GLU A 426 41.25 -5.68 -11.47
N LEU A 427 39.99 -5.98 -11.12
CA LEU A 427 39.59 -7.31 -10.67
C LEU A 427 39.52 -8.33 -11.81
N ARG A 428 40.18 -9.47 -11.62
CA ARG A 428 40.14 -10.61 -12.55
C ARG A 428 39.70 -11.86 -11.82
N GLU A 429 38.91 -12.69 -12.50
CA GLU A 429 38.51 -14.00 -12.01
C GLU A 429 39.75 -14.83 -11.61
N GLY A 430 39.67 -15.52 -10.47
CA GLY A 430 40.76 -16.27 -9.85
C GLY A 430 41.69 -15.46 -8.93
N GLN A 431 41.61 -14.13 -8.91
CA GLN A 431 42.46 -13.31 -8.02
C GLN A 431 42.17 -13.56 -6.54
N ARG A 432 43.22 -13.47 -5.73
CA ARG A 432 43.15 -13.63 -4.29
C ARG A 432 42.81 -12.31 -3.61
N LEU A 433 41.86 -12.32 -2.69
CA LEU A 433 41.42 -11.15 -1.94
C LEU A 433 41.48 -11.40 -0.43
N SER A 434 41.82 -10.35 0.32
CA SER A 434 41.53 -10.21 1.74
C SER A 434 40.33 -9.30 1.91
N PHE A 435 39.37 -9.67 2.76
CA PHE A 435 38.12 -8.93 2.95
C PHE A 435 37.53 -9.19 4.34
N ASP A 436 36.76 -8.23 4.83
CA ASP A 436 35.94 -8.42 6.02
C ASP A 436 34.53 -8.85 5.60
N VAL A 437 33.88 -9.69 6.40
CA VAL A 437 32.51 -10.14 6.12
C VAL A 437 31.55 -9.37 7.00
N GLU A 438 30.71 -8.57 6.37
CA GLU A 438 29.62 -7.86 7.00
C GLU A 438 28.29 -8.56 6.67
N GLN A 439 27.42 -8.69 7.68
CA GLN A 439 26.08 -9.22 7.45
C GLN A 439 25.16 -8.12 6.95
N ALA A 440 24.78 -8.21 5.67
CA ALA A 440 23.84 -7.28 5.04
C ALA A 440 22.46 -7.91 4.87
N ALA A 441 21.45 -7.09 4.57
CA ALA A 441 20.06 -7.51 4.38
C ALA A 441 19.85 -8.60 3.30
N LYS A 442 20.83 -8.82 2.41
CA LYS A 442 20.81 -9.84 1.33
C LYS A 442 21.75 -11.03 1.57
N GLY A 443 22.31 -11.16 2.77
CA GLY A 443 23.32 -12.16 3.11
C GLY A 443 24.72 -11.58 3.33
N PRO A 444 25.71 -12.42 3.66
CA PRO A 444 27.06 -11.97 3.97
C PRO A 444 27.69 -11.31 2.74
N ARG A 445 28.19 -10.09 2.92
CA ARG A 445 28.91 -9.33 1.88
C ARG A 445 30.35 -9.07 2.32
N ALA A 446 31.24 -9.08 1.35
CA ALA A 446 32.63 -8.66 1.52
C ALA A 446 32.71 -7.13 1.47
N ILE A 447 33.34 -6.56 2.49
CA ILE A 447 33.73 -5.14 2.57
C ILE A 447 35.24 -5.05 2.78
N ASN A 448 35.81 -3.87 2.55
CA ASN A 448 37.27 -3.64 2.61
C ASN A 448 38.07 -4.65 1.76
N ALA A 449 37.48 -5.12 0.67
CA ALA A 449 38.03 -6.20 -0.14
C ALA A 449 39.18 -5.67 -1.00
N ARG A 450 40.39 -6.20 -0.78
CA ARG A 450 41.62 -5.81 -1.47
C ARG A 450 42.29 -7.02 -2.09
N VAL A 451 42.86 -6.82 -3.28
CA VAL A 451 43.67 -7.85 -3.93
C VAL A 451 44.95 -8.05 -3.13
N ILE A 452 45.26 -9.30 -2.82
CA ILE A 452 46.52 -9.70 -2.17
C ILE A 452 47.35 -10.53 -3.15
N LYS A 453 48.67 -10.36 -3.10
CA LYS A 453 49.62 -11.04 -4.00
C LYS A 453 49.69 -12.53 -3.73
#